data_AF-A0A6N6MV60-F1
#
_entry.id   AF-A0A6N6MV60-F1
#
_cell.length_a   1.000
_cell.length_b   1.000
_cell.length_c   1.000
_cell.angle_alpha   90.00
_cell.angle_beta   90.00
_cell.angle_gamma   90.00
#
_symmetry.space_group_name_H-M   'P 1'
#
loop_
_entity.id
_entity.type
_entity.pdbx_description
1 polymer ?
#
loop_
_entity_poly.entity_id
_entity_poly.type
_entity_poly.pdbx_seq_one_letter_code
_entity_poly.pdbx_strand_id
1 'polypeptide(L)'
;MAGPAAAEAQKAAPAKAAAAPDPSPVVGCPSLANLRLLLRQSQGDAGLAAARLADEKADHLGCGVLSRDKVSALADHVALDGQAYDCIGLQGTQVCQWTRAGAVTPVKPPPAEPPRRPAPDKLRR
;
A
#
# COMPACT_ATOMS: atom_id res chain seq x y z
N MET A 1 36.29 -6.95 42.65
CA MET A 1 36.69 -6.62 41.26
C MET A 1 35.43 -6.26 40.51
N ALA A 2 35.30 -5.00 40.12
CA ALA A 2 34.14 -4.45 39.42
C ALA A 2 34.26 -4.69 37.91
N GLY A 3 33.16 -5.02 37.25
CA GLY A 3 33.03 -4.99 35.81
C GLY A 3 31.59 -4.63 35.43
N PRO A 4 31.30 -3.46 34.84
CA PRO A 4 29.96 -3.11 34.43
C PRO A 4 29.62 -3.81 33.11
N ALA A 5 28.60 -4.67 33.13
CA ALA A 5 27.97 -5.18 31.92
C ALA A 5 27.17 -4.04 31.28
N ALA A 6 27.67 -3.54 30.15
CA ALA A 6 27.03 -2.51 29.36
C ALA A 6 25.69 -3.04 28.82
N ALA A 7 24.59 -2.49 29.32
CA ALA A 7 23.28 -2.61 28.70
C ALA A 7 23.31 -1.79 27.40
N GLU A 8 23.45 -2.48 26.27
CA GLU A 8 23.36 -1.88 24.96
C GLU A 8 21.94 -1.35 24.74
N ALA A 9 21.80 -0.03 24.90
CA ALA A 9 20.63 0.72 24.50
C ALA A 9 20.43 0.50 23.00
N GLN A 10 19.46 -0.36 22.66
CA GLN A 10 19.00 -0.55 21.29
C GLN A 10 18.49 0.79 20.77
N LYS A 11 19.34 1.42 19.97
CA LYS A 11 19.05 2.65 19.24
C LYS A 11 17.91 2.33 18.28
N ALA A 12 16.69 2.66 18.67
CA ALA A 12 15.51 2.60 17.82
C ALA A 12 15.83 3.33 16.51
N ALA A 13 15.90 2.57 15.42
CA ALA A 13 16.03 3.13 14.09
C ALA A 13 14.86 4.11 13.87
N PRO A 14 15.09 5.28 13.27
CA PRO A 14 14.02 6.23 13.03
C PRO A 14 12.99 5.56 12.12
N ALA A 15 11.76 5.42 12.62
CA ALA A 15 10.61 5.09 11.80
C ALA A 15 10.59 6.09 10.65
N LYS A 16 10.88 5.60 9.44
CA LYS A 16 10.88 6.38 8.21
C LYS A 16 9.53 7.10 8.15
N ALA A 17 9.54 8.41 8.37
CA ALA A 17 8.34 9.23 8.32
C ALA A 17 7.63 8.90 7.00
N ALA A 18 6.37 8.48 7.09
CA ALA A 18 5.57 8.22 5.91
C ALA A 18 5.62 9.49 5.07
N ALA A 19 6.22 9.38 3.87
CA ALA A 19 6.26 10.47 2.93
C ALA A 19 4.83 10.97 2.71
N ALA A 20 4.65 12.29 2.67
CA ALA A 20 3.35 12.89 2.39
C ALA A 20 2.75 12.21 1.14
N PRO A 21 1.45 11.88 1.17
CA PRO A 21 0.81 11.20 0.04
C PRO A 21 1.03 12.04 -1.22
N ASP A 22 1.61 11.39 -2.23
CA ASP A 22 1.91 12.04 -3.50
C ASP A 22 0.61 12.59 -4.11
N PRO A 23 0.54 13.87 -4.51
CA PRO A 23 -0.69 14.45 -5.05
C PRO A 23 -1.07 13.86 -6.41
N SER A 24 -0.20 13.06 -7.04
CA SER A 24 -0.49 12.42 -8.31
C SER A 24 -1.73 11.53 -8.22
N PRO A 25 -2.56 11.47 -9.28
CA PRO A 25 -3.71 10.59 -9.33
C PRO A 25 -3.30 9.12 -9.20
N VAL A 26 -4.08 8.33 -8.45
CA VAL A 26 -3.86 6.88 -8.38
C VAL A 26 -4.53 6.25 -9.58
N VAL A 27 -3.75 5.67 -10.48
CA VAL A 27 -4.29 4.87 -11.58
C VAL A 27 -4.36 3.41 -11.13
N GLY A 28 -5.50 2.78 -11.34
CA GLY A 28 -5.73 1.38 -10.99
C GLY A 28 -6.35 0.59 -12.14
N CYS A 29 -5.93 -0.66 -12.31
CA CYS A 29 -6.50 -1.57 -13.31
C CYS A 29 -6.74 -2.96 -12.71
N PRO A 30 -7.84 -3.66 -13.07
CA PRO A 30 -8.10 -5.00 -12.56
C PRO A 30 -7.11 -6.04 -13.13
N SER A 31 -6.43 -5.70 -14.22
CA SER A 31 -5.37 -6.49 -14.85
C SER A 31 -4.03 -5.76 -14.75
N LEU A 32 -3.03 -6.41 -14.16
CA LEU A 32 -1.66 -5.89 -14.10
C LEU A 32 -1.06 -5.70 -15.50
N ALA A 33 -1.39 -6.58 -16.45
CA ALA A 33 -0.91 -6.44 -17.84
C ALA A 33 -1.44 -5.15 -18.48
N ASN A 34 -2.71 -4.80 -18.22
CA ASN A 34 -3.33 -3.58 -18.75
C ASN A 34 -2.73 -2.33 -18.10
N LEU A 35 -2.48 -2.35 -16.79
CA LEU A 35 -1.77 -1.27 -16.10
C LEU A 35 -0.40 -1.03 -16.73
N ARG A 36 0.37 -2.10 -16.96
CA ARG A 36 1.70 -2.00 -17.55
C ARG A 36 1.66 -1.46 -18.98
N LEU A 37 0.65 -1.85 -19.76
CA LEU A 37 0.44 -1.31 -21.11
C LEU A 37 0.11 0.19 -21.07
N LEU A 38 -0.84 0.60 -20.21
CA LEU A 38 -1.21 2.01 -20.02
C LEU A 38 0.01 2.85 -19.61
N LEU A 39 0.76 2.40 -18.60
CA LEU A 39 1.96 3.11 -18.14
C LEU A 39 3.01 3.21 -19.25
N ARG A 40 3.22 2.18 -20.08
CA ARG A 40 4.14 2.29 -21.22
C ARG A 40 3.66 3.34 -22.24
N GLN A 41 2.36 3.40 -22.54
CA GLN A 41 1.79 4.41 -23.45
C GLN A 41 1.91 5.83 -22.87
N SER A 42 1.93 5.94 -21.55
CA SER A 42 2.08 7.20 -20.81
C SER A 42 3.51 7.44 -20.31
N GLN A 43 4.51 6.76 -20.87
CA GLN A 43 5.94 6.94 -20.54
C GLN A 43 6.28 6.74 -19.03
N GLY A 44 5.46 5.97 -18.32
CA GLY A 44 5.57 5.72 -16.88
C GLY A 44 4.99 6.81 -15.99
N ASP A 45 4.41 7.87 -16.56
CA ASP A 45 3.85 9.00 -15.83
C ASP A 45 2.37 8.75 -15.46
N ALA A 46 2.08 8.85 -14.16
CA ALA A 46 0.73 8.62 -13.64
C ALA A 46 -0.25 9.75 -14.00
N GLY A 47 0.24 10.98 -14.17
CA GLY A 47 -0.58 12.13 -14.59
C GLY A 47 -1.02 12.00 -16.04
N LEU A 48 -0.11 11.65 -16.96
CA LEU A 48 -0.42 11.36 -18.35
C LEU A 48 -1.33 10.13 -18.50
N ALA A 49 -1.13 9.11 -17.67
CA ALA A 49 -2.03 7.96 -17.62
C ALA A 49 -3.44 8.37 -17.18
N ALA A 50 -3.57 9.18 -16.12
CA ALA A 50 -4.85 9.71 -15.68
C ALA A 50 -5.51 10.63 -16.72
N ALA A 51 -4.73 11.48 -17.40
CA ALA A 51 -5.23 12.33 -18.47
C ALA A 51 -5.78 11.51 -19.65
N ARG A 52 -5.13 10.39 -20.00
CA ARG A 52 -5.63 9.46 -21.01
C ARG A 52 -6.94 8.80 -20.59
N LEU A 53 -7.08 8.46 -19.31
CA LEU A 53 -8.32 7.88 -18.77
C LEU A 53 -9.47 8.89 -18.67
N ALA A 54 -9.18 10.19 -18.74
CA ALA A 54 -10.21 11.23 -18.83
C ALA A 54 -10.73 11.43 -20.26
N ASP A 55 -10.06 10.90 -21.28
CA ASP A 55 -10.52 10.95 -22.67
C ASP A 55 -11.52 9.82 -22.93
N GLU A 56 -12.80 10.17 -23.11
CA GLU A 56 -13.88 9.21 -23.37
C GLU A 56 -13.71 8.39 -24.65
N LYS A 57 -12.86 8.84 -25.59
CA LYS A 57 -12.59 8.12 -26.84
C LYS A 57 -11.42 7.15 -26.72
N ALA A 58 -10.63 7.24 -25.64
CA ALA A 58 -9.52 6.34 -25.44
C ALA A 58 -10.01 4.96 -24.99
N ASP A 59 -9.31 3.91 -25.41
CA ASP A 59 -9.48 2.59 -24.80
C ASP A 59 -8.85 2.60 -23.41
N HIS A 60 -9.69 2.49 -22.38
CA HIS A 60 -9.27 2.53 -20.98
C HIS A 60 -8.77 1.18 -20.49
N LEU A 61 -8.95 0.08 -21.25
CA LEU A 61 -8.47 -1.25 -20.88
C LEU A 61 -9.02 -1.74 -19.51
N GLY A 62 -10.14 -1.19 -19.06
CA GLY A 62 -10.72 -1.43 -17.73
C GLY A 62 -9.98 -0.73 -16.58
N CYS A 63 -9.00 0.12 -16.88
CA CYS A 63 -8.32 0.97 -15.91
C CYS A 63 -9.15 2.21 -15.56
N GLY A 64 -8.86 2.82 -14.42
CA GLY A 64 -9.50 4.06 -13.98
C GLY A 64 -8.64 4.84 -12.98
N VAL A 65 -9.03 6.09 -12.73
CA VAL A 65 -8.49 6.87 -11.62
C VAL A 65 -9.23 6.49 -10.34
N LEU A 66 -8.48 6.15 -9.29
CA LEU A 66 -8.99 5.67 -8.01
C LEU A 66 -8.88 6.73 -6.93
N SER A 67 -9.89 6.81 -6.07
CA SER A 67 -9.84 7.61 -4.84
C SER A 67 -9.09 6.85 -3.74
N ARG A 68 -8.08 7.48 -3.15
CA ARG A 68 -7.28 6.91 -2.05
C ARG A 68 -8.15 6.53 -0.84
N ASP A 69 -9.21 7.28 -0.58
CA ASP A 69 -10.14 7.06 0.53
C ASP A 69 -10.98 5.78 0.39
N LYS A 70 -11.03 5.20 -0.81
CA LYS A 70 -11.73 3.94 -1.09
C LYS A 70 -10.85 2.71 -0.92
N VAL A 71 -9.54 2.89 -0.72
CA VAL A 71 -8.60 1.80 -0.50
C VAL A 71 -8.83 1.19 0.88
N SER A 72 -9.12 -0.10 0.93
CA SER A 72 -9.36 -0.82 2.18
C SER A 72 -8.13 -1.61 2.65
N ALA A 73 -7.32 -2.11 1.73
CA ALA A 73 -6.13 -2.91 2.04
C ALA A 73 -5.14 -2.95 0.88
N LEU A 74 -3.88 -3.29 1.19
CA LEU A 74 -2.94 -3.87 0.22
C LEU A 74 -3.15 -5.39 0.24
N ALA A 75 -3.58 -5.94 -0.89
CA ALA A 75 -3.88 -7.36 -1.04
C ALA A 75 -2.69 -8.17 -1.54
N ASP A 76 -1.86 -7.61 -2.42
CA ASP A 76 -0.71 -8.29 -3.01
C ASP A 76 0.37 -7.30 -3.46
N HIS A 77 1.58 -7.79 -3.74
CA HIS A 77 2.72 -7.01 -4.19
C HIS A 77 3.58 -7.80 -5.17
N VAL A 78 3.95 -7.17 -6.28
CA VAL A 78 4.73 -7.81 -7.35
C VAL A 78 5.78 -6.85 -7.91
N ALA A 79 7.01 -7.33 -8.08
CA ALA A 79 8.08 -6.62 -8.79
C ALA A 79 8.37 -7.28 -10.14
N LEU A 80 8.28 -6.52 -11.24
CA LEU A 80 8.51 -6.97 -12.61
C LEU A 80 9.30 -5.92 -13.39
N ASP A 81 10.35 -6.35 -14.07
CA ASP A 81 11.15 -5.48 -14.96
C ASP A 81 11.66 -4.20 -14.27
N GLY A 82 12.08 -4.33 -13.01
CA GLY A 82 12.57 -3.21 -12.20
C GLY A 82 11.49 -2.24 -11.73
N GLN A 83 10.21 -2.55 -11.95
CA GLN A 83 9.07 -1.80 -11.44
C GLN A 83 8.30 -2.62 -10.41
N ALA A 84 7.83 -1.96 -9.36
CA ALA A 84 7.01 -2.57 -8.33
C ALA A 84 5.55 -2.13 -8.47
N TYR A 85 4.64 -3.06 -8.20
CA TYR A 85 3.20 -2.90 -8.31
C TYR A 85 2.53 -3.45 -7.06
N ASP A 86 1.50 -2.73 -6.61
CA ASP A 86 0.67 -3.15 -5.49
C ASP A 86 -0.73 -3.49 -6.01
N CYS A 87 -1.28 -4.59 -5.52
CA CYS A 87 -2.68 -4.92 -5.69
C CYS A 87 -3.44 -4.35 -4.49
N ILE A 88 -4.37 -3.43 -4.73
CA ILE A 88 -5.16 -2.77 -3.68
C ILE A 88 -6.60 -3.27 -3.69
N GLY A 89 -7.10 -3.60 -2.50
CA GLY A 89 -8.53 -3.82 -2.28
C GLY A 89 -9.26 -2.48 -2.19
N LEU A 90 -10.45 -2.41 -2.80
CA LEU A 90 -11.34 -1.25 -2.69
C LEU A 90 -12.58 -1.61 -1.89
N GLN A 91 -13.12 -0.64 -1.16
CA GLN A 91 -14.40 -0.78 -0.47
C GLN A 91 -15.52 -1.07 -1.48
N GLY A 92 -16.32 -2.09 -1.20
CA GLY A 92 -17.46 -2.47 -2.06
C GLY A 92 -17.09 -3.31 -3.28
N THR A 93 -15.82 -3.66 -3.48
CA THR A 93 -15.39 -4.58 -4.55
C THR A 93 -14.69 -5.81 -3.97
N GLN A 94 -14.83 -6.95 -4.66
CA GLN A 94 -14.02 -8.16 -4.41
C GLN A 94 -12.86 -8.27 -5.40
N VAL A 95 -12.82 -7.39 -6.40
CA VAL A 95 -11.75 -7.33 -7.41
C VAL A 95 -10.65 -6.42 -6.89
N CYS A 96 -9.44 -6.96 -6.90
CA CYS A 96 -8.25 -6.20 -6.59
C CYS A 96 -7.82 -5.32 -7.78
N GLN A 97 -7.41 -4.08 -7.50
CA GLN A 97 -6.95 -3.13 -8.50
C GLN A 97 -5.44 -2.99 -8.41
N TRP A 98 -4.72 -3.27 -9.50
CA TRP A 98 -3.28 -3.07 -9.58
C TRP A 98 -2.93 -1.60 -9.78
N THR A 99 -1.96 -1.11 -9.03
CA THR A 99 -1.39 0.24 -9.16
C THR A 99 0.14 0.19 -9.02
N ARG A 100 0.81 1.32 -9.28
CA ARG A 100 2.27 1.42 -9.06
C ARG A 100 2.54 1.38 -7.56
N ALA A 101 3.56 0.64 -7.14
CA ALA A 101 3.83 0.48 -5.72
C ALA A 101 4.12 1.83 -5.05
N GLY A 102 3.57 2.02 -3.85
CA GLY A 102 3.68 3.28 -3.12
C GLY A 102 2.77 4.42 -3.63
N ALA A 103 1.92 4.19 -4.64
CA ALA A 103 0.92 5.17 -5.06
C ALA A 103 -0.16 5.41 -3.97
N VAL A 104 -0.35 4.43 -3.10
CA VAL A 104 -1.21 4.50 -1.92
C VAL A 104 -0.40 4.15 -0.67
N THR A 105 -0.63 4.89 0.41
CA THR A 105 -0.13 4.52 1.72
C THR A 105 -1.23 3.71 2.40
N PRO A 106 -0.99 2.45 2.81
CA PRO A 106 -1.99 1.71 3.56
C PRO A 106 -2.30 2.49 4.85
N VAL A 107 -3.60 2.75 5.10
CA VAL A 107 -4.03 3.16 6.44
C VAL A 107 -3.62 2.02 7.37
N LYS A 108 -2.65 2.31 8.24
CA LYS A 108 -2.06 1.36 9.19
C LYS A 108 -3.13 0.39 9.73
N PRO A 109 -2.95 -0.94 9.65
CA PRO A 109 -3.89 -1.86 10.26
C PRO A 109 -4.00 -1.51 11.75
N PRO A 110 -5.21 -1.60 12.37
CA PRO A 110 -5.34 -1.38 13.80
C PRO A 110 -4.31 -2.28 14.50
N PRO A 111 -3.58 -1.78 15.51
CA PRO A 111 -2.62 -2.60 16.22
C PRO A 111 -3.33 -3.86 16.70
N ALA A 112 -2.80 -5.02 16.32
CA ALA A 112 -3.27 -6.29 16.83
C ALA A 112 -3.19 -6.20 18.36
N GLU A 113 -4.34 -6.09 19.03
CA GLU A 113 -4.40 -6.15 20.47
C GLU A 113 -3.77 -7.49 20.87
N PRO A 114 -2.68 -7.50 21.65
CA PRO A 114 -2.14 -8.76 22.14
C PRO A 114 -3.26 -9.45 22.92
N PRO A 115 -3.40 -10.79 22.82
CA PRO A 115 -4.44 -11.50 23.55
C PRO A 115 -4.31 -11.12 25.02
N ARG A 116 -5.34 -10.46 25.57
CA ARG A 116 -5.45 -10.18 27.00
C ARG A 116 -5.27 -11.54 27.68
N ARG A 117 -4.10 -11.76 28.28
CA ARG A 117 -3.89 -12.90 29.18
C ARG A 117 -5.03 -12.81 30.21
N PRO A 118 -5.86 -13.86 30.37
CA PRO A 118 -6.80 -13.86 31.47
C PRO A 118 -6.00 -13.69 32.76
N ALA A 119 -6.46 -12.76 33.61
CA ALA A 119 -5.86 -12.54 34.92
C ALA A 119 -5.81 -13.89 35.67
N PRO A 120 -4.73 -14.19 36.40
CA PRO A 120 -4.71 -15.39 37.24
C PRO A 120 -5.85 -15.26 38.26
N ASP A 121 -6.79 -16.18 38.13
CA ASP A 121 -7.88 -16.40 39.07
C ASP A 121 -7.29 -16.48 40.49
N LYS A 122 -7.65 -15.53 41.34
CA LYS A 122 -7.35 -15.62 42.77
C LYS A 122 -8.18 -16.76 43.34
N LEU A 123 -7.65 -17.98 43.28
CA LEU A 123 -8.22 -19.11 43.98
C LEU A 123 -7.14 -19.88 44.74
N ARG A 124 -7.40 -19.98 46.06
CA ARG A 124 -6.76 -20.79 47.10
C ARG A 124 -5.46 -20.26 47.73
N ARG A 125 -5.56 -19.74 48.95
CA ARG A 125 -5.76 -20.52 50.18
C ARG A 125 -6.35 -19.66 51.30
#